data_AF-A0A2V5Y234-F1
#
_entry.id   AF-A0A2V5Y234-F1
#
_cell.length_a   1.000
_cell.length_b   1.000
_cell.length_c   1.000
_cell.angle_alpha   90.00
_cell.angle_beta   90.00
_cell.angle_gamma   90.00
#
_symmetry.space_group_name_H-M   'P 1'
#
loop_
_entity.id
_entity.type
_entity.pdbx_description
1 polymer ?
#
loop_
_entity_poly.entity_id
_entity_poly.type
_entity_poly.pdbx_seq_one_letter_code
_entity_poly.pdbx_strand_id
1 'polypeptide(L)'
;MQEHLSEHPIEPAPQLVTRRYDRLARNVHEQDKDEQIKLFLDALAQAYDPHSEYLSKADMKNFSINMGLSLVGIGAMLRSEDGYAKIESLVPGGPAQVDGRLKVG
;
A
#
# COMPACT_ATOMS: atom_id res chain seq x y z
N MET A 1 -6.16 10.24 -18.94
CA MET A 1 -6.74 11.59 -18.75
C MET A 1 -6.20 12.32 -17.52
N GLN A 2 -5.84 11.67 -16.40
CA GLN A 2 -5.25 12.37 -15.24
C GLN A 2 -3.76 12.75 -15.38
N GLU A 3 -3.03 12.15 -16.32
CA GLU A 3 -1.56 12.32 -16.45
C GLU A 3 -1.12 13.62 -17.15
N HIS A 4 -2.02 14.33 -17.84
CA HIS A 4 -1.72 15.63 -18.46
C HIS A 4 -1.80 16.80 -17.46
N LEU A 5 -2.17 16.53 -16.20
CA LEU A 5 -2.46 17.56 -15.19
C LEU A 5 -1.41 17.62 -14.06
N SER A 6 -0.30 16.88 -14.16
CA SER A 6 0.74 16.86 -13.12
C SER A 6 1.93 17.75 -13.46
N GLU A 7 2.33 18.63 -12.53
CA GLU A 7 3.46 19.58 -12.64
C GLU A 7 4.87 18.94 -12.62
N HIS A 8 4.97 17.61 -12.65
CA HIS A 8 6.24 16.88 -12.64
C HIS A 8 6.80 16.65 -14.04
N PRO A 9 8.14 16.66 -14.23
CA PRO A 9 8.76 16.46 -15.53
C PRO A 9 8.35 15.10 -16.13
N ILE A 10 7.82 15.16 -17.35
CA ILE A 10 7.17 14.04 -18.03
C ILE A 10 8.25 13.07 -18.51
N GLU A 11 8.35 11.89 -17.88
CA GLU A 11 9.02 10.75 -18.52
C GLU A 11 8.31 10.46 -19.85
N PRO A 12 9.04 10.18 -20.94
CA PRO A 12 8.40 9.88 -22.21
C PRO A 12 7.47 8.67 -22.04
N ALA A 13 6.23 8.80 -22.52
CA ALA A 13 5.15 7.82 -22.37
C ALA A 13 5.58 6.33 -22.48
N PRO A 14 6.41 5.91 -23.45
CA PRO A 14 6.86 4.51 -23.51
C PRO A 14 7.63 4.05 -22.27
N GLN A 15 8.50 4.89 -21.69
CA GLN A 15 9.31 4.52 -20.52
C GLN A 15 8.44 4.39 -19.26
N LEU A 16 7.45 5.28 -19.09
CA LEU A 16 6.49 5.20 -17.99
C LEU A 16 5.68 3.90 -18.03
N VAL A 17 5.19 3.53 -19.21
CA VAL A 17 4.41 2.31 -19.41
C VAL A 17 5.26 1.08 -19.13
N THR A 18 6.50 1.02 -19.64
CA THR A 18 7.44 -0.07 -19.34
C THR A 18 7.66 -0.22 -17.83
N ARG A 19 7.96 0.87 -17.11
CA ARG A 19 8.15 0.83 -15.65
C ARG A 19 6.94 0.30 -14.89
N ARG A 20 5.71 0.62 -15.34
CA ARG A 20 4.47 0.10 -14.73
C ARG A 20 4.34 -1.40 -14.91
N TYR A 21 4.60 -1.91 -16.12
CA TYR A 21 4.57 -3.34 -16.39
C TYR A 21 5.67 -4.09 -15.61
N ASP A 22 6.86 -3.51 -15.49
CA ASP A 22 7.95 -4.11 -14.69
C ASP A 22 7.61 -4.15 -13.20
N ARG A 23 6.92 -3.13 -12.67
CA ARG A 23 6.40 -3.14 -11.30
C ARG A 23 5.30 -4.19 -11.13
N LEU A 24 4.36 -4.29 -12.07
CA LEU A 24 3.31 -5.31 -12.02
C LEU A 24 3.90 -6.72 -12.03
N ALA A 25 4.87 -6.99 -12.90
CA ALA A 25 5.54 -8.28 -12.98
C ALA A 25 6.27 -8.64 -11.68
N ARG A 26 6.96 -7.68 -11.06
CA ARG A 26 7.58 -7.86 -9.74
C ARG A 26 6.55 -8.19 -8.66
N ASN A 27 5.48 -7.41 -8.56
CA ASN A 27 4.43 -7.64 -7.56
C ASN A 27 3.80 -9.03 -7.71
N VAL A 28 3.55 -9.49 -8.94
CA VAL A 28 3.02 -10.84 -9.20
C VAL A 28 4.01 -11.92 -8.78
N HIS A 29 5.31 -11.69 -8.96
CA HIS A 29 6.34 -12.65 -8.58
C HIS A 29 6.58 -12.70 -7.06
N GLU A 30 6.36 -11.59 -6.36
CA GLU A 30 6.50 -11.45 -4.91
C GLU A 30 5.27 -11.94 -4.13
N GLN A 31 4.20 -12.41 -4.80
CA GLN A 31 3.00 -12.90 -4.12
C GLN A 31 3.26 -14.17 -3.30
N ASP A 32 2.94 -14.08 -2.02
CA ASP A 32 3.01 -15.21 -1.10
C ASP A 32 1.82 -16.18 -1.26
N LYS A 33 1.99 -17.42 -0.79
CA LYS A 33 0.93 -18.44 -0.80
C LYS A 33 -0.33 -17.98 -0.06
N ASP A 34 -0.17 -17.23 1.03
CA ASP A 34 -1.29 -16.71 1.81
C ASP A 34 -2.11 -15.70 0.99
N GLU A 35 -1.47 -14.91 0.11
CA GLU A 35 -2.18 -14.00 -0.79
C GLU A 35 -2.98 -14.74 -1.86
N GLN A 36 -2.44 -15.85 -2.38
CA GLN A 36 -3.14 -16.70 -3.35
C GLN A 36 -4.38 -17.36 -2.72
N ILE A 37 -4.25 -17.86 -1.50
CA ILE A 37 -5.37 -18.45 -0.75
C ILE A 37 -6.41 -17.39 -0.43
N LYS A 38 -5.98 -16.20 0.01
CA LYS A 38 -6.87 -15.06 0.26
C LYS A 38 -7.69 -14.75 -0.98
N LEU A 39 -7.05 -14.57 -2.14
CA LEU A 39 -7.74 -14.26 -3.39
C LEU A 39 -8.84 -15.27 -3.73
N PHE A 40 -8.56 -16.56 -3.56
CA PHE A 40 -9.53 -17.62 -3.83
C PHE A 40 -10.70 -17.61 -2.84
N LEU A 41 -10.42 -17.52 -1.54
CA LEU A 41 -11.45 -17.54 -0.49
C LEU A 41 -12.30 -16.29 -0.52
N ASP A 42 -11.72 -15.15 -0.87
CA ASP A 42 -12.43 -13.88 -0.97
C ASP A 42 -13.38 -13.89 -2.17
N ALA A 43 -12.93 -14.40 -3.33
CA ALA A 43 -13.81 -14.60 -4.49
C ALA A 43 -14.95 -15.57 -4.18
N LEU A 44 -14.69 -16.63 -3.39
CA LEU A 44 -15.74 -17.54 -2.94
C LEU A 44 -16.75 -16.83 -2.02
N ALA A 45 -16.28 -16.06 -1.05
CA ALA A 45 -17.14 -15.32 -0.13
C ALA A 45 -18.03 -14.30 -0.87
N GLN A 46 -17.43 -13.54 -1.80
CA GLN A 46 -18.13 -12.55 -2.60
C GLN A 46 -19.15 -13.15 -3.58
N ALA A 47 -18.94 -14.40 -4.01
CA ALA A 47 -19.90 -15.14 -4.82
C ALA A 47 -21.20 -15.49 -4.07
N TYR A 48 -21.16 -15.59 -2.73
CA TYR A 48 -22.35 -15.79 -1.91
C TYR A 48 -23.09 -14.48 -1.64
N ASP A 49 -22.39 -13.40 -1.30
CA ASP A 49 -22.96 -12.07 -1.07
C ASP A 49 -21.86 -10.99 -1.16
N PRO A 50 -22.15 -9.80 -1.74
CA PRO A 50 -21.21 -8.67 -1.82
C PRO A 50 -20.64 -8.15 -0.49
N HIS A 51 -21.19 -8.53 0.67
CA HIS A 51 -20.70 -8.07 1.98
C HIS A 51 -19.98 -9.15 2.78
N SER A 52 -19.77 -10.32 2.18
CA SER A 52 -18.97 -11.38 2.78
C SER A 52 -17.58 -11.37 2.16
N GLU A 53 -16.57 -11.11 2.99
CA GLU A 53 -15.16 -11.05 2.59
C GLU A 53 -14.33 -11.99 3.46
N TYR A 54 -13.29 -12.58 2.88
CA TYR A 54 -12.32 -13.37 3.63
C TYR A 54 -11.13 -12.50 4.04
N LEU A 55 -10.89 -12.37 5.36
CA LEU A 55 -9.77 -11.61 5.90
C LEU A 55 -8.62 -12.53 6.30
N SER A 56 -7.45 -12.33 5.68
CA SER A 56 -6.21 -12.94 6.17
C SER A 56 -5.84 -12.38 7.56
N LYS A 57 -4.89 -13.00 8.26
CA LYS A 57 -4.41 -12.49 9.57
C LYS A 57 -3.93 -11.04 9.49
N ALA A 58 -3.25 -10.68 8.39
CA ALA A 58 -2.78 -9.33 8.16
C ALA A 58 -3.95 -8.35 7.92
N ASP A 59 -4.92 -8.75 7.10
CA ASP A 59 -6.10 -7.90 6.82
C ASP A 59 -6.98 -7.71 8.05
N MET A 60 -7.21 -8.78 8.82
CA MET A 60 -7.98 -8.72 10.06
C MET A 60 -7.33 -7.78 11.09
N LYS A 61 -6.00 -7.79 11.17
CA LYS A 61 -5.25 -6.84 12.01
C LYS A 61 -5.46 -5.40 11.52
N ASN A 62 -5.34 -5.16 10.21
CA ASN A 62 -5.56 -3.84 9.62
C ASN A 62 -7.00 -3.36 9.83
N PHE A 63 -7.98 -4.24 9.66
CA PHE A 63 -9.39 -3.96 9.94
C PHE A 63 -9.60 -3.58 11.41
N SER A 64 -9.01 -4.34 12.34
CA SER A 64 -9.09 -4.07 13.78
C SER A 64 -8.46 -2.73 14.15
N ILE A 65 -7.34 -2.36 13.52
CA ILE A 65 -6.71 -1.04 13.69
C ILE A 65 -7.66 0.07 13.21
N ASN A 66 -8.26 -0.09 12.04
CA ASN A 66 -9.21 0.87 11.48
C ASN A 66 -10.45 1.02 12.36
N MET A 67 -11.01 -0.08 12.88
CA MET A 67 -12.16 -0.04 13.79
C MET A 67 -11.81 0.54 15.16
N GLY A 68 -10.62 0.22 15.68
CA GLY A 68 -10.15 0.69 16.99
C GLY A 68 -9.61 2.13 16.97
N LEU A 69 -9.48 2.74 15.79
CA LEU A 69 -8.86 4.06 15.57
C LEU A 69 -7.50 4.20 16.26
N SER A 70 -6.82 3.08 16.46
CA SER A 70 -5.61 2.98 17.27
C SER A 70 -4.61 2.11 16.54
N LEU A 71 -3.64 2.77 15.92
CA LEU A 71 -2.51 2.12 15.28
C LEU A 71 -1.32 2.21 16.22
N VAL A 72 -0.80 1.05 16.64
CA VAL A 72 0.49 0.96 17.33
C VAL A 72 1.58 0.84 16.27
N GLY A 73 2.39 1.89 16.12
CA GLY A 73 3.48 1.94 15.14
C GLY A 73 4.42 3.11 15.37
N ILE A 74 5.29 3.38 14.40
CA ILE A 74 6.30 4.46 14.50
C ILE A 74 5.68 5.87 14.31
N GLY A 75 4.46 5.98 13.79
CA GLY A 75 3.82 7.28 13.53
C GLY A 75 4.34 7.97 12.26
N ALA A 76 4.63 7.20 11.21
CA ALA A 76 5.04 7.72 9.89
C ALA A 76 4.24 7.00 8.79
N MET A 77 3.83 7.74 7.76
CA MET A 77 3.23 7.20 6.55
C MET A 77 4.34 6.96 5.53
N LEU A 78 4.47 5.71 5.09
CA LEU A 78 5.49 5.28 4.14
C LEU A 78 4.85 5.05 2.77
N ARG A 79 5.54 5.47 1.72
CA ARG A 79 5.20 5.19 0.34
C ARG A 79 6.38 4.53 -0.35
N SER A 80 6.11 3.49 -1.12
CA SER A 80 7.13 2.86 -1.95
C SER A 80 7.31 3.65 -3.25
N GLU A 81 8.45 4.30 -3.44
CA GLU A 81 8.84 5.00 -4.67
C GLU A 81 10.08 4.29 -5.23
N ASP A 82 9.98 3.79 -6.47
CA ASP A 82 11.04 3.02 -7.16
C ASP A 82 11.73 1.89 -6.36
N GLY A 83 11.00 1.27 -5.42
CA GLY A 83 11.49 0.14 -4.61
C GLY A 83 12.13 0.53 -3.27
N TYR A 84 12.22 1.83 -2.98
CA TYR A 84 12.63 2.33 -1.68
C TYR A 84 11.42 2.83 -0.89
N ALA A 85 11.43 2.61 0.43
CA ALA A 85 10.44 3.15 1.34
C ALA A 85 10.77 4.61 1.65
N LYS A 86 9.94 5.52 1.16
CA LYS A 86 10.02 6.96 1.37
C LYS A 86 9.03 7.41 2.42
N ILE A 87 9.41 8.38 3.25
CA ILE A 87 8.52 8.94 4.26
C ILE A 87 7.67 10.02 3.59
N GLU A 88 6.38 9.74 3.41
CA GLU A 88 5.43 10.67 2.83
C GLU A 88 4.99 11.74 3.83
N SER A 89 4.70 11.34 5.07
CA SER A 89 4.31 12.26 6.14
C SER A 89 4.58 11.67 7.52
N LEU A 90 4.75 12.54 8.52
CA LEU A 90 4.87 12.17 9.93
C LEU A 90 3.57 12.53 10.66
N VAL A 91 3.11 11.66 11.55
CA VAL A 91 1.91 11.90 12.35
C VAL A 91 2.23 12.97 13.41
N PRO A 92 1.44 14.07 13.49
CA PRO A 92 1.64 15.11 14.49
C PRO A 92 1.60 14.55 15.92
N GLY A 93 2.66 14.79 16.70
CA GLY A 93 2.79 14.27 18.07
C GLY A 93 3.09 12.76 18.14
N GLY A 94 3.32 12.10 16.99
CA GLY A 94 3.67 10.69 16.92
C GLY A 94 5.15 10.44 17.26
N PRO A 95 5.53 9.18 17.58
CA PRO A 95 6.89 8.83 18.00
C PRO A 95 7.98 9.26 17.01
N ALA A 96 7.75 9.09 15.71
CA ALA A 96 8.70 9.48 14.66
C ALA A 96 8.95 10.99 14.59
N GLN A 97 7.96 11.83 14.93
CA GLN A 97 8.16 13.27 15.00
C GLN A 97 8.89 13.68 16.28
N VAL A 98 8.57 13.04 17.42
CA VAL A 98 9.18 13.32 18.72
C VAL A 98 10.67 12.94 18.73
N ASP A 99 11.05 11.84 18.09
CA ASP A 99 12.45 11.41 17.95
C ASP A 99 13.27 12.40 17.08
N GLY A 100 12.64 13.09 16.12
CA GLY A 100 13.26 14.17 15.35
C GLY A 100 14.36 13.75 14.35
N ARG A 101 14.75 12.47 14.33
CA ARG A 101 15.75 11.91 13.40
C ARG A 101 15.19 11.68 11.99
N LEU A 102 13.89 11.43 11.89
CA LEU A 102 13.20 11.15 10.64
C LEU A 102 12.64 12.45 10.08
N LYS A 103 12.82 12.68 8.77
CA LYS A 103 12.30 13.83 8.03
C LYS A 103 11.53 13.34 6.81
N VAL A 104 10.53 14.12 6.40
CA VAL A 104 9.79 13.88 5.16
C VAL A 104 10.73 14.06 3.98
N GLY A 105 10.79 13.08 3.08
CA GLY A 105 11.73 13.07 1.96
C GLY A 105 12.03 11.69 1.43
#